data_AF-A0A4P1K2J6-F1
#
_entry.id   AF-A0A4P1K2J6-F1
#
_cell.length_a   1.000
_cell.length_b   1.000
_cell.length_c   1.000
_cell.angle_alpha   90.00
_cell.angle_beta   90.00
_cell.angle_gamma   90.00
#
_symmetry.space_group_name_H-M   'P 1'
#
loop_
_entity.id
_entity.type
_entity.pdbx_description
1 polymer ?
#
loop_
_entity_poly.entity_id
_entity_poly.type
_entity_poly.pdbx_seq_one_letter_code
_entity_poly.pdbx_strand_id
1 'polypeptide(L)'
;MTEQAAQEPTMEEILASIRRIISEDDAPAETAPVAEAAPEPAPEPEPVVAAPEPAPIEDEVLELTEPYEAPATEAIGDLDVADAAPFPTEPAPAAPQPAAVAAEAETLVGETAAASAASAFAGLAASFQKPEPAPVASAADMNFMSGNTVEAMVREMLRPMLKDWLDANLPTIVEAQVRKEVERIARNAG
;
A
#
# COMPACT_ATOMS: atom_id res chain seq x y z
N MET A 1 37.20 27.91 -25.05
CA MET A 1 37.92 27.59 -23.81
C MET A 1 37.21 28.32 -22.69
N THR A 2 35.91 28.11 -22.44
CA THR A 2 35.26 26.95 -21.80
C THR A 2 36.00 26.50 -20.54
N GLU A 3 35.69 27.14 -19.42
CA GLU A 3 35.66 26.48 -18.12
C GLU A 3 34.73 27.27 -17.20
N GLN A 4 33.43 27.22 -17.51
CA GLN A 4 32.39 27.56 -16.55
C GLN A 4 32.36 26.39 -15.58
N ALA A 5 33.26 26.44 -14.59
CA ALA A 5 33.27 25.49 -13.49
C ALA A 5 31.87 25.48 -12.90
N ALA A 6 31.23 24.31 -12.94
CA ALA A 6 29.99 24.04 -12.26
C ALA A 6 30.23 24.29 -10.78
N GLN A 7 29.96 25.53 -10.35
CA GLN A 7 29.92 25.90 -8.96
C GLN A 7 28.72 25.16 -8.40
N GLU A 8 28.98 24.07 -7.69
CA GLU A 8 27.93 23.35 -6.96
C GLU A 8 27.18 24.40 -6.13
N PRO A 9 25.88 24.61 -6.37
CA PRO A 9 25.15 25.67 -5.70
C PRO A 9 25.23 25.44 -4.20
N THR A 10 25.56 26.50 -3.47
CA THR A 10 25.67 26.42 -2.01
C THR A 10 24.30 26.09 -1.42
N MET A 11 24.27 25.39 -0.28
CA MET A 11 23.03 24.99 0.40
C MET A 11 22.06 26.16 0.60
N GLU A 12 22.57 27.35 0.87
CA GLU A 12 21.76 28.56 1.06
C GLU A 12 21.10 29.04 -0.24
N GLU A 13 21.77 28.89 -1.38
CA GLU A 13 21.20 29.21 -2.71
C GLU A 13 20.11 28.22 -3.10
N ILE A 14 20.32 26.94 -2.81
CA ILE A 14 19.30 25.89 -3.02
C ILE A 14 18.05 26.21 -2.19
N LEU A 15 18.22 26.53 -0.90
CA LEU A 15 17.11 26.87 0.00
C LEU A 15 16.43 28.19 -0.39
N ALA A 16 17.19 29.18 -0.86
CA ALA A 16 16.64 30.44 -1.35
C ALA A 16 15.83 30.25 -2.65
N SER A 17 16.32 29.41 -3.57
CA SER A 17 15.62 29.10 -4.82
C SER A 17 14.30 28.38 -4.56
N ILE A 18 14.29 27.38 -3.66
CA ILE A 18 13.06 26.67 -3.27
C ILE A 18 12.06 27.65 -2.62
N ARG A 19 12.53 28.49 -1.69
CA ARG A 19 11.67 29.46 -1.00
C ARG A 19 11.05 30.47 -1.97
N ARG A 20 11.80 30.89 -3.00
CA ARG A 20 11.31 31.80 -4.03
C ARG A 20 10.22 31.13 -4.87
N ILE A 21 10.45 29.90 -5.36
CA ILE A 21 9.47 29.18 -6.19
C ILE A 21 8.16 28.98 -5.43
N ILE A 22 8.21 28.52 -4.18
CA ILE A 22 7.00 28.30 -3.37
C ILE A 22 6.23 29.60 -3.11
N SER A 23 6.94 30.72 -2.92
CA SER A 23 6.30 32.03 -2.71
C SER A 23 5.73 32.63 -4.00
N GLU A 24 6.27 32.24 -5.16
CA GLU A 24 5.87 32.72 -6.48
C GLU A 24 4.70 31.88 -7.05
N ASP A 25 4.55 30.62 -6.60
CA ASP A 25 3.51 29.67 -7.04
C ASP A 25 2.27 29.63 -6.10
N ASP A 26 2.32 30.20 -4.88
CA ASP A 26 1.17 30.35 -3.97
C ASP A 26 0.26 31.54 -4.35
N ALA A 27 0.02 31.71 -5.65
CA ALA A 27 -0.98 32.64 -6.17
C ALA A 27 -2.23 31.83 -6.57
N PRO A 28 -3.39 32.00 -5.89
CA PRO A 28 -4.60 31.29 -6.27
C PRO A 28 -4.99 31.70 -7.69
N ALA A 29 -5.16 30.70 -8.57
CA ALA A 29 -5.68 30.89 -9.91
C ALA A 29 -7.09 31.49 -9.85
N GLU A 30 -7.14 32.82 -9.88
CA GLU A 30 -8.35 33.63 -9.94
C GLU A 30 -8.77 33.75 -11.41
N THR A 31 -9.65 32.86 -11.86
CA THR A 31 -10.39 33.04 -13.12
C THR A 31 -11.89 33.02 -12.83
N ALA A 32 -12.43 34.22 -12.69
CA ALA A 32 -13.85 34.56 -12.73
C ALA A 32 -14.37 34.49 -14.21
N PRO A 33 -15.70 34.55 -14.44
CA PRO A 33 -16.44 33.71 -15.39
C PRO A 33 -16.43 34.22 -16.84
N VAL A 34 -16.47 33.29 -17.80
CA VAL A 34 -16.87 33.57 -19.18
C VAL A 34 -18.29 33.03 -19.37
N ALA A 35 -19.25 33.95 -19.44
CA ALA A 35 -20.57 33.69 -19.99
C ALA A 35 -20.48 33.82 -21.51
N GLU A 36 -20.63 32.72 -22.24
CA GLU A 36 -20.78 32.73 -23.70
C GLU A 36 -21.88 31.77 -24.14
N ALA A 37 -22.95 32.38 -24.67
CA ALA A 37 -23.96 31.90 -25.61
C ALA A 37 -24.36 30.41 -25.65
N ALA A 38 -25.63 30.17 -25.29
CA ALA A 38 -26.36 28.94 -25.59
C ALA A 38 -26.66 28.81 -27.10
N PRO A 39 -26.39 27.64 -27.73
CA PRO A 39 -27.06 27.23 -28.96
C PRO A 39 -28.31 26.37 -28.64
N GLU A 40 -29.39 26.60 -29.40
CA GLU A 40 -30.64 25.81 -29.34
C GLU A 40 -30.38 24.30 -29.58
N PRO A 41 -31.12 23.38 -28.92
CA PRO A 41 -30.95 21.96 -29.12
C PRO A 41 -31.56 21.49 -30.46
N ALA A 42 -30.72 20.94 -31.33
CA ALA A 42 -31.15 20.10 -32.46
C ALA A 42 -31.69 18.75 -31.95
N PRO A 43 -32.62 18.09 -32.67
CA PRO A 43 -33.31 16.89 -32.17
C PRO A 43 -32.35 15.71 -31.93
N GLU A 44 -32.49 15.09 -30.76
CA GLU A 44 -31.75 13.90 -30.32
C GLU A 44 -31.98 12.71 -31.27
N PRO A 45 -30.92 12.02 -31.76
CA PRO A 45 -31.06 10.69 -32.33
C PRO A 45 -31.30 9.66 -31.21
N GLU A 46 -32.18 8.69 -31.49
CA GLU A 46 -32.59 7.62 -30.57
C GLU A 46 -31.39 6.90 -29.90
N PRO A 47 -31.51 6.48 -28.63
CA PRO A 47 -30.41 5.85 -27.91
C PRO A 47 -30.16 4.44 -28.46
N VAL A 48 -29.14 4.31 -29.31
CA VAL A 48 -28.43 3.04 -29.47
C VAL A 48 -27.80 2.70 -28.13
N VAL A 49 -28.22 1.59 -27.55
CA VAL A 49 -27.66 0.99 -26.35
C VAL A 49 -26.20 0.65 -26.64
N ALA A 50 -25.29 1.58 -26.34
CA ALA A 50 -23.87 1.31 -26.28
C ALA A 50 -23.65 0.39 -25.08
N ALA A 51 -23.07 -0.79 -25.34
CA ALA A 51 -22.50 -1.62 -24.30
C ALA A 51 -21.55 -0.76 -23.44
N PRO A 52 -21.44 -0.99 -22.12
CA PRO A 52 -20.53 -0.21 -21.29
C PRO A 52 -19.10 -0.39 -21.82
N GLU A 53 -18.54 0.69 -22.35
CA GLU A 53 -17.11 0.80 -22.59
C GLU A 53 -16.42 0.73 -21.22
N PRO A 54 -15.44 -0.16 -21.01
CA PRO A 54 -14.76 -0.25 -19.73
C PRO A 54 -14.06 1.07 -19.46
N ALA A 55 -14.34 1.68 -18.31
CA ALA A 55 -13.57 2.81 -17.81
C ALA A 55 -12.08 2.43 -17.76
N PRO A 56 -11.15 3.36 -18.08
CA PRO A 56 -9.72 3.09 -17.87
C PRO A 56 -9.53 2.81 -16.38
N ILE A 57 -9.23 1.56 -16.07
CA ILE A 57 -8.81 1.13 -14.75
C ILE A 57 -7.48 1.85 -14.51
N GLU A 58 -7.39 2.63 -13.44
CA GLU A 58 -6.12 3.19 -12.99
C GLU A 58 -5.20 2.01 -12.63
N ASP A 59 -4.30 1.64 -13.55
CA ASP A 59 -3.29 0.58 -13.41
C ASP A 59 -2.29 0.83 -12.25
N GLU A 60 -2.57 1.79 -11.36
CA GLU A 60 -1.74 2.15 -10.21
C GLU A 60 -1.91 1.20 -9.01
N VAL A 61 -3.00 0.43 -8.96
CA VAL A 61 -3.22 -0.57 -7.90
C VAL A 61 -2.86 -1.95 -8.42
N LEU A 62 -1.59 -2.33 -8.24
CA LEU A 62 -1.12 -3.69 -8.55
C LEU A 62 -1.56 -4.66 -7.45
N GLU A 63 -2.54 -5.51 -7.76
CA GLU A 63 -2.92 -6.64 -6.92
C GLU A 63 -1.97 -7.83 -7.14
N LEU A 64 -0.81 -7.85 -6.45
CA LEU A 64 0.16 -8.96 -6.49
C LEU A 64 -0.35 -10.20 -5.73
N THR A 65 -1.38 -10.85 -6.27
CA THR A 65 -1.91 -12.13 -5.76
C THR A 65 -1.11 -13.34 -6.26
N GLU A 66 -0.33 -13.16 -7.34
CA GLU A 66 0.58 -14.16 -7.86
C GLU A 66 2.00 -13.97 -7.28
N PRO A 67 2.62 -15.03 -6.72
CA PRO A 67 4.00 -14.94 -6.27
C PRO A 67 4.93 -14.76 -7.49
N TYR A 68 5.74 -13.72 -7.46
CA TYR A 68 6.78 -13.51 -8.47
C TYR A 68 7.92 -14.51 -8.25
N GLU A 69 8.16 -15.38 -9.23
CA GLU A 69 9.33 -16.25 -9.26
C GLU A 69 10.48 -15.53 -9.98
N ALA A 70 11.44 -15.05 -9.20
CA ALA A 70 12.59 -14.35 -9.75
C ALA A 70 13.43 -15.29 -10.62
N PRO A 71 13.91 -14.84 -11.80
CA PRO A 71 14.82 -15.64 -12.61
C PRO A 71 16.15 -15.85 -11.87
N ALA A 72 16.82 -16.98 -12.13
CA ALA A 72 18.08 -17.36 -11.46
C ALA A 72 19.24 -16.36 -11.66
N THR A 73 19.10 -15.46 -12.63
CA THR A 73 20.04 -14.38 -12.94
C THR A 73 19.24 -13.13 -13.27
N GLU A 74 19.39 -12.10 -12.45
CA GLU A 74 18.82 -10.78 -12.71
C GLU A 74 19.93 -9.86 -13.22
N ALA A 75 19.69 -9.18 -14.34
CA ALA A 75 20.62 -8.20 -14.88
C ALA A 75 20.24 -6.81 -14.38
N ILE A 76 21.14 -6.15 -13.66
CA ILE A 76 21.01 -4.74 -13.28
C ILE A 76 21.98 -3.96 -14.16
N GLY A 77 21.49 -3.48 -15.31
CA GLY A 77 22.34 -2.82 -16.31
C GLY A 77 23.28 -3.82 -17.00
N ASP A 78 24.59 -3.59 -16.90
CA ASP A 78 25.65 -4.47 -17.44
C ASP A 78 26.20 -5.47 -16.40
N LEU A 79 25.57 -5.52 -15.21
CA LEU A 79 25.93 -6.48 -14.17
C LEU A 79 24.92 -7.62 -14.09
N ASP A 80 25.41 -8.84 -14.28
CA ASP A 80 24.67 -10.06 -13.97
C ASP A 80 24.76 -10.37 -12.47
N VAL A 81 23.61 -10.29 -11.79
CA VAL A 81 23.45 -10.70 -10.38
C VAL A 81 22.87 -12.11 -10.38
N ALA A 82 23.72 -13.09 -10.08
CA ALA A 82 23.30 -14.46 -9.82
C ALA A 82 23.08 -14.68 -8.33
N ASP A 83 22.11 -15.52 -7.97
CA ASP A 83 21.99 -16.04 -6.60
C ASP A 83 23.34 -16.69 -6.22
N ALA A 84 23.82 -16.40 -5.01
CA ALA A 84 25.11 -16.89 -4.55
C ALA A 84 25.05 -18.41 -4.43
N ALA A 85 25.45 -19.11 -5.49
CA ALA A 85 25.56 -20.56 -5.47
C ALA A 85 26.41 -20.96 -4.25
N PRO A 86 25.96 -21.92 -3.43
CA PRO A 86 26.83 -22.48 -2.40
C PRO A 86 28.10 -22.95 -3.11
N PHE A 87 29.25 -22.42 -2.70
CA PHE A 87 30.53 -22.76 -3.30
C PHE A 87 30.61 -24.28 -3.47
N PRO A 88 30.90 -24.79 -4.68
CA PRO A 88 31.07 -26.22 -4.85
C PRO A 88 32.18 -26.68 -3.90
N THR A 89 31.83 -27.54 -2.94
CA THR A 89 32.79 -28.23 -2.08
C THR A 89 33.48 -29.31 -2.91
N GLU A 90 34.30 -28.87 -3.87
CA GLU A 90 35.24 -29.78 -4.52
C GLU A 90 36.22 -30.27 -3.43
N PRO A 91 36.50 -31.59 -3.31
CA PRO A 91 37.49 -32.07 -2.38
C PRO A 91 38.87 -31.59 -2.85
N ALA A 92 39.26 -30.40 -2.40
CA ALA A 92 40.57 -29.86 -2.65
C ALA A 92 41.63 -30.89 -2.18
N PRO A 93 42.68 -31.17 -2.96
CA PRO A 93 43.79 -31.98 -2.47
C PRO A 93 44.30 -31.31 -1.19
N ALA A 94 44.50 -32.11 -0.14
CA ALA A 94 44.98 -31.63 1.16
C ALA A 94 46.36 -30.97 1.00
N ALA A 95 46.37 -29.69 0.65
CA ALA A 95 47.50 -28.82 0.89
C ALA A 95 47.81 -28.89 2.39
N PRO A 96 49.09 -28.82 2.80
CA PRO A 96 49.41 -28.67 4.21
C PRO A 96 48.67 -27.43 4.70
N GLN A 97 47.59 -27.64 5.46
CA GLN A 97 46.89 -26.56 6.12
C GLN A 97 47.98 -25.83 6.92
N PRO A 98 48.26 -24.54 6.65
CA PRO A 98 48.89 -23.74 7.69
C PRO A 98 47.98 -23.97 8.89
N ALA A 99 48.54 -24.50 9.99
CA ALA A 99 47.81 -24.80 11.21
C ALA A 99 46.78 -23.70 11.38
N ALA A 100 45.49 -24.07 11.35
CA ALA A 100 44.41 -23.12 11.45
C ALA A 100 44.74 -22.23 12.65
N VAL A 101 45.26 -21.03 12.38
CA VAL A 101 44.87 -19.90 13.18
C VAL A 101 43.37 -19.93 12.95
N ALA A 102 42.66 -20.45 13.95
CA ALA A 102 41.27 -20.15 14.09
C ALA A 102 41.24 -18.64 13.92
N ALA A 103 40.85 -18.19 12.73
CA ALA A 103 40.45 -16.83 12.56
C ALA A 103 39.31 -16.75 13.56
N GLU A 104 39.62 -16.19 14.72
CA GLU A 104 38.64 -15.55 15.56
C GLU A 104 38.02 -14.55 14.60
N ALA A 105 37.01 -14.99 13.85
CA ALA A 105 36.15 -14.12 13.10
C ALA A 105 35.65 -13.19 14.19
N GLU A 106 36.16 -11.96 14.21
CA GLU A 106 35.77 -10.97 15.19
C GLU A 106 34.26 -10.94 15.16
N THR A 107 33.66 -11.57 16.17
CA THR A 107 32.23 -11.70 16.24
C THR A 107 31.73 -10.29 16.47
N LEU A 108 31.27 -9.66 15.39
CA LEU A 108 30.85 -8.26 15.38
C LEU A 108 29.69 -8.00 16.36
N VAL A 109 29.05 -9.08 16.79
CA VAL A 109 27.95 -9.08 17.76
C VAL A 109 28.34 -10.00 18.92
N GLY A 110 28.06 -9.56 20.14
CA GLY A 110 28.22 -10.42 21.31
C GLY A 110 27.16 -11.52 21.35
N GLU A 111 27.50 -12.68 21.91
CA GLU A 111 26.62 -13.85 22.06
C GLU A 111 25.24 -13.50 22.63
N THR A 112 25.20 -12.63 23.66
CA THR A 112 23.95 -12.19 24.29
C THR A 112 23.06 -11.36 23.36
N ALA A 113 23.67 -10.52 22.51
CA ALA A 113 22.93 -9.71 21.54
C ALA A 113 22.40 -10.60 20.40
N ALA A 114 23.18 -11.58 19.96
CA ALA A 114 22.75 -12.58 18.98
C ALA A 114 21.58 -13.44 19.52
N ALA A 115 21.68 -13.94 20.76
CA ALA A 115 20.61 -14.71 21.41
C ALA A 115 19.32 -13.88 21.60
N SER A 116 19.48 -12.59 21.91
CA SER A 116 18.35 -11.66 22.06
C SER A 116 17.66 -11.37 20.73
N ALA A 117 18.42 -11.17 19.65
CA ALA A 117 17.88 -11.02 18.30
C ALA A 117 17.16 -12.30 17.85
N ALA A 118 17.76 -13.47 18.04
CA ALA A 118 17.15 -14.76 17.73
C ALA A 118 15.83 -14.97 18.49
N SER A 119 15.78 -14.58 19.76
CA SER A 119 14.56 -14.68 20.58
C SER A 119 13.45 -13.72 20.11
N ALA A 120 13.81 -12.50 19.69
CA ALA A 120 12.85 -11.55 19.13
C ALA A 120 12.27 -12.03 17.79
N PHE A 121 13.11 -12.57 16.91
CA PHE A 121 12.65 -13.18 15.65
C PHE A 121 11.79 -14.42 15.88
N ALA A 122 12.14 -15.26 16.86
CA ALA A 122 11.32 -16.42 17.24
C ALA A 122 9.94 -16.00 17.79
N GLY A 123 9.89 -14.95 18.61
CA GLY A 123 8.63 -14.37 19.10
C GLY A 123 7.75 -13.80 17.99
N LEU A 124 8.36 -13.14 17.00
CA LEU A 124 7.65 -12.66 15.82
C LEU A 124 7.12 -13.81 14.96
N ALA A 125 7.95 -14.82 14.68
CA ALA A 125 7.54 -16.00 13.92
C ALA A 125 6.38 -16.74 14.59
N ALA A 126 6.42 -16.88 15.91
CA ALA A 126 5.34 -17.46 16.70
C ALA A 126 4.04 -16.64 16.62
N SER A 127 4.12 -15.32 16.49
CA SER A 127 2.94 -14.45 16.37
C SER A 127 2.17 -14.63 15.05
N PHE A 128 2.85 -15.06 13.97
CA PHE A 128 2.22 -15.38 12.69
C PHE A 128 1.75 -16.84 12.59
N GLN A 129 2.12 -17.67 13.55
CA GLN A 129 1.75 -19.07 13.57
C GLN A 129 0.30 -19.21 14.06
N LYS A 130 -0.59 -19.49 13.11
CA LYS A 130 -2.01 -19.76 13.37
C LYS A 130 -2.14 -20.86 14.43
N PRO A 131 -2.83 -20.63 15.56
CA PRO A 131 -3.03 -21.68 16.55
C PRO A 131 -3.82 -22.81 15.90
N GLU A 132 -3.23 -24.01 15.92
CA GLU A 132 -3.90 -25.25 15.54
C GLU A 132 -5.16 -25.41 16.41
N PRO A 133 -6.32 -25.77 15.84
CA PRO A 133 -7.56 -25.80 16.59
C PRO A 133 -7.58 -27.00 17.53
N ALA A 134 -7.16 -26.80 18.77
CA ALA A 134 -7.60 -27.62 19.88
C ALA A 134 -9.12 -27.39 20.09
N PRO A 135 -9.89 -28.44 20.46
CA PRO A 135 -11.34 -28.36 20.44
C PRO A 135 -11.84 -27.44 21.57
N VAL A 136 -12.66 -26.47 21.16
CA VAL A 136 -13.65 -25.72 21.96
C VAL A 136 -13.15 -24.91 23.16
N ALA A 137 -12.41 -23.83 22.89
CA ALA A 137 -12.61 -22.59 23.63
C ALA A 137 -13.19 -21.56 22.64
N SER A 138 -14.32 -20.97 23.01
CA SER A 138 -15.13 -20.08 22.19
C SER A 138 -14.29 -19.01 21.48
N ALA A 139 -14.52 -18.82 20.18
CA ALA A 139 -13.90 -17.78 19.35
C ALA A 139 -14.09 -16.34 19.89
N ALA A 140 -14.93 -16.15 20.90
CA ALA A 140 -15.11 -14.90 21.61
C ALA A 140 -13.90 -14.54 22.52
N ASP A 141 -13.18 -15.53 23.07
CA ASP A 141 -12.10 -15.28 24.05
C ASP A 141 -10.76 -14.94 23.36
N MET A 142 -10.57 -15.35 22.10
CA MET A 142 -9.40 -15.00 21.28
C MET A 142 -9.45 -13.57 20.72
N ASN A 143 -10.63 -12.94 20.74
CA ASN A 143 -10.83 -11.56 20.26
C ASN A 143 -10.40 -10.51 21.30
N PHE A 144 -10.18 -10.90 22.57
CA PHE A 144 -9.74 -9.99 23.63
C PHE A 144 -8.22 -10.06 23.88
N MET A 145 -7.58 -11.20 23.60
CA MET A 145 -6.12 -11.38 23.74
C MET A 145 -5.32 -10.84 22.54
N SER A 146 -6.00 -10.52 21.43
CA SER A 146 -5.46 -9.74 20.29
C SER A 146 -5.92 -8.26 20.34
N GLY A 147 -6.34 -7.81 21.51
CA GLY A 147 -7.08 -6.56 21.75
C GLY A 147 -6.25 -5.28 21.71
N ASN A 148 -5.54 -5.00 20.61
CA ASN A 148 -5.08 -3.64 20.31
C ASN A 148 -4.76 -3.37 18.84
N THR A 149 -5.50 -4.00 17.91
CA THR A 149 -5.39 -3.61 16.50
C THR A 149 -6.00 -2.21 16.32
N VAL A 150 -5.38 -1.38 15.48
CA VAL A 150 -5.88 -0.04 15.11
C VAL A 150 -7.33 -0.10 14.66
N GLU A 151 -7.73 -1.22 14.04
CA GLU A 151 -9.12 -1.49 13.64
C GLU A 151 -10.10 -1.47 14.81
N ALA A 152 -9.75 -2.06 15.97
CA ALA A 152 -10.62 -2.07 17.14
C ALA A 152 -10.83 -0.64 17.68
N MET A 153 -9.77 0.17 17.70
CA MET A 153 -9.83 1.58 18.11
C MET A 153 -10.66 2.42 17.13
N VAL A 154 -10.41 2.28 15.83
CA VAL A 154 -11.15 3.00 14.78
C VAL A 154 -12.62 2.60 14.79
N ARG A 155 -12.95 1.32 14.99
CA ARG A 155 -14.33 0.84 15.09
C ARG A 155 -15.04 1.40 16.31
N GLU A 156 -14.36 1.52 17.45
CA GLU A 156 -14.92 2.13 18.66
C GLU A 156 -15.20 3.63 18.44
N MET A 157 -14.32 4.33 17.73
CA MET A 157 -14.48 5.75 17.42
C MET A 157 -15.53 6.03 16.32
N LEU A 158 -15.63 5.18 15.29
CA LEU A 158 -16.59 5.37 14.19
C LEU A 158 -18.01 4.94 14.54
N ARG A 159 -18.18 4.01 15.49
CA ARG A 159 -19.50 3.53 15.92
C ARG A 159 -20.48 4.65 16.34
N PRO A 160 -20.10 5.62 17.20
CA PRO A 160 -21.01 6.72 17.55
C PRO A 160 -21.34 7.60 16.35
N MET A 161 -20.37 7.95 15.50
CA MET A 161 -20.60 8.82 14.35
C MET A 161 -21.55 8.18 13.31
N LEU A 162 -21.37 6.88 13.04
CA LEU A 162 -22.25 6.13 12.14
C LEU A 162 -23.64 5.95 12.72
N LYS A 163 -23.76 5.77 14.04
CA LYS A 163 -25.06 5.67 14.71
C LYS A 163 -25.84 6.98 14.57
N ASP A 164 -25.22 8.11 14.88
CA ASP A 164 -25.88 9.41 14.80
C ASP A 164 -26.30 9.74 13.35
N TRP A 165 -25.46 9.38 12.39
CA TRP A 165 -25.79 9.54 10.97
C TRP A 165 -26.95 8.64 10.54
N LEU A 166 -26.95 7.37 10.94
CA LEU A 166 -28.03 6.43 10.62
C LEU A 166 -29.34 6.88 11.27
N ASP A 167 -29.32 7.31 12.53
CA ASP A 167 -30.53 7.79 13.22
C ASP A 167 -31.14 9.02 12.52
N ALA A 168 -30.30 9.88 11.93
CA ALA A 168 -30.76 11.06 11.18
C ALA A 168 -31.20 10.78 9.74
N ASN A 169 -30.58 9.83 9.04
CA ASN A 169 -30.74 9.65 7.58
C ASN A 169 -31.52 8.38 7.19
N LEU A 170 -31.58 7.37 8.05
CA LEU A 170 -32.26 6.12 7.73
C LEU A 170 -33.77 6.30 7.49
N PRO A 171 -34.52 7.11 8.28
CA PRO A 171 -35.96 7.28 8.07
C PRO A 171 -36.30 7.78 6.66
N THR A 172 -35.57 8.79 6.18
CA THR A 172 -35.82 9.40 4.86
C THR A 172 -35.46 8.46 3.71
N ILE A 173 -34.35 7.72 3.84
CA ILE A 173 -33.93 6.71 2.86
C ILE A 173 -34.99 5.60 2.75
N VAL A 174 -35.49 5.10 3.88
CA VAL A 174 -36.50 4.03 3.90
C VAL A 174 -37.82 4.52 3.32
N GLU A 175 -38.30 5.71 3.68
CA GLU A 175 -39.53 6.28 3.11
C GLU A 175 -39.45 6.43 1.59
N ALA A 176 -38.32 6.91 1.07
CA ALA A 176 -38.09 7.04 -0.36
C ALA A 176 -38.10 5.66 -1.06
N GLN A 177 -37.50 4.63 -0.45
CA GLN A 177 -37.45 3.30 -1.02
C GLN A 177 -38.80 2.57 -0.93
N VAL A 178 -39.53 2.71 0.17
CA VAL A 178 -40.89 2.16 0.31
C VAL A 178 -41.85 2.80 -0.68
N ARG A 179 -41.77 4.12 -0.90
CA ARG A 179 -42.59 4.80 -1.92
C ARG A 179 -42.35 4.22 -3.32
N LYS A 180 -41.08 4.07 -3.70
CA LYS A 180 -40.70 3.43 -4.98
C LYS A 180 -41.25 2.01 -5.09
N GLU A 181 -41.18 1.25 -4.01
CA GLU A 181 -41.63 -0.15 -4.01
C GLU A 181 -43.15 -0.28 -4.07
N VAL A 182 -43.90 0.59 -3.37
CA VAL A 182 -45.37 0.63 -3.45
C VAL A 182 -45.82 1.06 -4.84
N GLU A 183 -45.19 2.06 -5.45
CA GLU A 183 -45.48 2.48 -6.83
C GLU A 183 -45.20 1.35 -7.84
N ARG A 184 -44.11 0.61 -7.65
CA ARG A 184 -43.76 -0.54 -8.48
C ARG A 184 -44.80 -1.66 -8.36
N ILE A 185 -45.22 -1.99 -7.14
CA ILE A 185 -46.26 -3.00 -6.90
C ILE A 185 -47.61 -2.53 -7.46
N ALA A 186 -47.98 -1.27 -7.25
CA ALA A 186 -49.22 -0.70 -7.77
C ALA A 186 -49.28 -0.73 -9.31
N ARG A 187 -48.15 -0.46 -9.98
CA ARG A 187 -48.04 -0.56 -11.45
C ARG A 187 -48.13 -2.01 -11.95
N ASN A 188 -47.63 -2.97 -11.17
CA ASN A 188 -47.62 -4.38 -11.55
C ASN A 188 -48.91 -5.12 -11.15
N ALA A 189 -49.73 -4.54 -10.28
CA ALA A 189 -50.98 -5.11 -9.79
C ALA A 189 -52.24 -4.58 -10.50
N GLY A 190 -52.11 -3.51 -11.29
CA GLY A 190 -53.16 -2.98 -12.19
C GLY A 190 -52.97 -3.47 -13.62
#